data_AF-A0A350X923-F1
#
_entry.id   AF-A0A350X923-F1
#
_cell.length_a   1.000
_cell.length_b   1.000
_cell.length_c   1.000
_cell.angle_alpha   90.00
_cell.angle_beta   90.00
_cell.angle_gamma   90.00
#
_symmetry.space_group_name_H-M   'P 1'
#
loop_
_entity.id
_entity.type
_entity.pdbx_description
1 polymer ?
#
loop_
_entity_poly.entity_id
_entity_poly.type
_entity_poly.pdbx_seq_one_letter_code
_entity_poly.pdbx_strand_id
1 'polypeptide(L)'
;MTETINLEQAVLDNLRVLPNETQQLVLDFVEFLVQKTVNKIQPASEVSNQSFASTVEEKKLLSLQEIAKLPVAERHKILSPYIAATTEDFLTDSELTDFSVLDGEDWEIEHE
;
A
#
# COMPACT_ATOMS: atom_id res chain seq x y z
N MET A 1 13.78 34.48 18.68
CA MET A 1 14.86 33.55 18.27
C MET A 1 14.17 32.24 17.95
N THR A 2 14.00 31.91 16.66
CA THR A 2 13.45 30.61 16.27
C THR A 2 14.61 29.63 16.19
N GLU A 3 14.81 28.85 17.24
CA GLU A 3 15.70 27.69 17.19
C GLU A 3 15.09 26.72 16.19
N THR A 4 15.66 26.68 14.99
CA THR A 4 15.40 25.58 14.05
C THR A 4 16.00 24.34 14.68
N ILE A 5 15.17 23.53 15.33
CA ILE A 5 15.59 22.25 15.88
C ILE A 5 16.14 21.43 14.71
N ASN A 6 17.47 21.28 14.68
CA ASN A 6 18.12 20.43 13.69
C ASN A 6 17.69 18.99 14.00
N LEU A 7 16.84 18.42 13.15
CA LEU A 7 16.23 17.10 13.39
C LEU A 7 17.28 16.02 13.65
N GLU A 8 18.38 16.05 12.90
CA GLU A 8 19.53 15.17 13.12
C GLU A 8 20.08 15.27 14.55
N GLN A 9 20.28 16.50 15.02
CA GLN A 9 20.79 16.76 16.37
C GLN A 9 19.79 16.28 17.43
N ALA A 10 18.50 16.55 17.23
CA ALA A 10 17.45 16.08 18.14
C ALA A 10 17.41 14.55 18.23
N VAL A 11 17.55 13.85 17.10
CA VAL A 11 17.60 12.38 17.09
C VAL A 11 18.86 11.87 17.81
N LEU A 12 20.03 12.46 17.55
CA LEU A 12 21.27 12.08 18.21
C LEU A 12 21.24 12.31 19.73
N ASP A 13 20.69 13.44 20.16
CA ASP A 13 20.55 13.77 21.58
C ASP A 13 19.62 12.78 22.28
N ASN A 14 18.51 12.39 21.63
CA ASN A 14 17.60 11.37 22.17
C ASN A 14 18.25 9.98 22.22
N LEU A 15 18.98 9.57 21.18
CA LEU A 15 19.68 8.28 21.16
C LEU A 15 20.73 8.17 22.26
N ARG A 16 21.44 9.27 22.55
CA ARG A 16 22.50 9.31 23.56
C ARG A 16 21.97 9.14 25.00
N VAL A 17 20.71 9.48 25.25
CA VAL A 17 20.06 9.36 26.56
C VAL A 17 19.55 7.93 26.82
N LEU A 18 19.37 7.12 25.77
CA LEU A 18 18.86 5.75 25.90
C LEU A 18 19.89 4.79 26.51
N PRO A 19 19.46 3.72 27.18
CA PRO A 19 20.33 2.63 27.61
C PRO A 19 21.01 1.92 26.43
N ASN A 20 22.20 1.36 26.64
CA ASN A 20 23.00 0.71 25.59
C ASN A 20 22.24 -0.37 24.82
N GLU A 21 21.42 -1.18 25.50
CA GLU A 21 20.60 -2.22 24.85
C GLU A 21 19.61 -1.62 23.85
N THR A 22 18.92 -0.54 24.26
CA THR A 22 17.94 0.14 23.40
C THR A 22 18.62 0.87 22.24
N GLN A 23 19.83 1.40 22.45
CA GLN A 23 20.61 2.00 21.37
C GLN A 23 20.95 0.96 20.29
N GLN A 24 21.38 -0.25 20.69
CA GLN A 24 21.67 -1.32 19.74
C GLN A 24 20.42 -1.74 18.97
N LEU A 25 19.27 -1.90 19.62
CA LEU A 25 18.01 -2.22 18.94
C LEU A 25 17.63 -1.20 17.87
N VAL A 26 17.85 0.10 18.13
CA VAL A 26 17.57 1.14 17.13
C VAL A 26 18.57 1.06 15.97
N LEU A 27 19.85 0.80 16.24
CA LEU A 27 20.86 0.60 15.20
C LEU A 27 20.54 -0.62 14.34
N ASP A 28 20.18 -1.74 14.96
CA ASP A 28 19.76 -2.98 14.28
C ASP A 28 18.52 -2.74 13.40
N PHE A 29 17.55 -1.95 13.90
CA PHE A 29 16.35 -1.58 13.14
C PHE A 29 16.69 -0.71 11.94
N VAL A 30 17.57 0.28 12.10
CA VAL A 30 18.03 1.14 11.00
C VAL A 30 18.79 0.31 9.97
N GLU A 31 19.67 -0.60 10.41
CA GLU A 31 20.38 -1.51 9.53
C GLU A 31 19.41 -2.42 8.75
N PHE A 32 18.40 -2.96 9.43
CA PHE A 32 17.32 -3.72 8.79
C PHE A 32 16.58 -2.90 7.71
N LEU A 33 16.27 -1.63 7.97
CA LEU A 33 15.63 -0.76 6.98
C LEU A 33 16.53 -0.51 5.77
N VAL A 34 17.84 -0.30 5.99
CA VAL A 34 18.82 -0.12 4.92
C VAL A 34 18.93 -1.41 4.09
N GLN A 35 19.05 -2.57 4.72
CA GLN A 35 19.12 -3.85 4.01
C GLN A 35 17.82 -4.15 3.24
N LYS A 36 16.65 -3.88 3.84
CA LYS A 36 15.35 -4.07 3.19
C LYS A 36 15.15 -3.15 1.99
N THR A 37 15.66 -1.92 2.05
CA THR A 37 15.61 -0.99 0.90
C THR A 37 16.58 -1.40 -0.20
N VAL A 38 17.79 -1.88 0.12
CA VAL A 38 18.77 -2.40 -0.85
C VAL A 38 18.27 -3.68 -1.53
N ASN A 39 17.67 -4.61 -0.79
CA ASN A 39 17.17 -5.87 -1.33
C ASN A 39 15.91 -5.71 -2.21
N LYS A 40 15.17 -4.60 -2.06
CA LYS A 40 14.00 -4.28 -2.90
C LYS A 40 14.39 -3.64 -4.25
N ILE A 41 15.66 -3.32 -4.46
CA ILE A 41 16.20 -2.74 -5.72
C ILE A 41 16.71 -3.82 -6.69
N GLN A 42 16.78 -5.09 -6.27
CA GLN A 42 16.97 -6.20 -7.21
C GLN A 42 15.61 -6.57 -7.83
N PRO A 43 15.49 -6.65 -9.16
CA PRO A 43 14.21 -6.85 -9.81
C PRO A 43 13.64 -8.20 -9.40
N ALA A 44 12.36 -8.19 -9.03
CA ALA A 44 11.53 -9.36 -8.89
C ALA A 44 11.59 -10.21 -10.17
N SER A 45 12.50 -11.17 -10.18
CA SER A 45 12.41 -12.36 -11.00
C SER A 45 12.32 -13.50 -10.00
N GLU A 46 11.27 -14.30 -10.15
CA GLU A 46 10.86 -15.42 -9.27
C GLU A 46 9.74 -15.09 -8.27
N VAL A 47 8.54 -14.86 -8.82
CA VAL A 47 7.38 -15.60 -8.31
C VAL A 47 6.81 -16.41 -9.46
N SER A 48 6.88 -17.72 -9.26
CA SER A 48 6.35 -18.79 -10.10
C SER A 48 4.96 -18.50 -10.66
N ASN A 49 4.87 -18.51 -11.99
CA ASN A 49 3.80 -19.03 -12.83
C ASN A 49 2.48 -19.40 -12.12
N GLN A 50 1.51 -18.50 -12.21
CA GLN A 50 0.15 -18.93 -12.53
C GLN A 50 -0.31 -18.16 -13.77
N SER A 51 -0.23 -18.86 -14.89
CA SER A 51 -0.56 -18.42 -16.23
C SER A 51 -2.06 -18.23 -16.38
N PHE A 52 -2.54 -17.01 -16.13
CA PHE A 52 -3.77 -16.47 -16.71
C PHE A 52 -3.46 -14.99 -16.97
N ALA A 53 -3.39 -14.44 -18.17
CA ALA A 53 -4.02 -14.80 -19.42
C ALA A 53 -3.11 -14.38 -20.58
N SER A 54 -3.10 -15.19 -21.63
CA SER A 54 -2.72 -14.73 -22.96
C SER A 54 -3.71 -13.68 -23.46
N THR A 55 -3.22 -12.78 -24.32
CA THR A 55 -3.93 -11.73 -25.10
C THR A 55 -4.51 -10.62 -24.23
N VAL A 56 -4.06 -9.36 -24.24
CA VAL A 56 -3.83 -8.46 -25.37
C VAL A 56 -2.92 -7.29 -24.91
N GLU A 57 -1.89 -6.99 -25.72
CA GLU A 57 -1.04 -5.78 -25.75
C GLU A 57 -0.21 -5.41 -24.50
N GLU A 58 1.09 -5.19 -24.74
CA GLU A 58 2.08 -4.63 -23.82
C GLU A 58 1.72 -3.20 -23.37
N LYS A 59 0.63 -3.03 -22.62
CA LYS A 59 0.36 -1.79 -21.90
C LYS A 59 1.21 -1.83 -20.64
N LYS A 60 2.24 -0.98 -20.62
CA LYS A 60 3.00 -0.60 -19.43
C LYS A 60 2.09 -0.71 -18.19
N LEU A 61 2.39 -1.66 -17.30
CA LEU A 61 1.63 -1.86 -16.07
C LEU A 61 1.79 -0.60 -15.20
N LEU A 62 0.82 0.29 -15.27
CA LEU A 62 0.77 1.49 -14.44
C LEU A 62 0.49 1.07 -13.01
N SER A 63 1.16 1.71 -12.04
CA SER A 63 0.81 1.54 -10.64
C SER A 63 -0.60 2.07 -10.36
N LEU A 64 -1.25 1.56 -9.32
CA LEU A 64 -2.58 2.04 -8.92
C LEU A 64 -2.60 3.55 -8.66
N GLN A 65 -1.52 4.11 -8.11
CA GLN A 65 -1.37 5.54 -7.91
C GLN A 65 -1.32 6.33 -9.22
N GLU A 66 -0.67 5.78 -10.25
CA GLU A 66 -0.64 6.39 -11.59
C GLU A 66 -2.02 6.29 -12.26
N ILE A 67 -2.69 5.16 -12.13
CA ILE A 67 -4.05 4.97 -12.67
C ILE A 67 -5.02 5.97 -12.02
N ALA A 68 -4.96 6.17 -10.70
CA ALA A 68 -5.82 7.10 -9.98
C ALA A 68 -5.69 8.56 -10.44
N LYS A 69 -4.53 8.94 -11.00
CA LYS A 69 -4.27 10.29 -11.53
C LYS A 69 -4.85 10.52 -12.93
N LEU A 70 -5.30 9.46 -13.62
CA LEU A 70 -5.87 9.56 -14.96
C LEU A 70 -7.34 10.04 -14.92
N PRO A 71 -7.84 10.67 -16.00
CA PRO A 71 -9.26 10.96 -16.18
C PRO A 71 -10.12 9.69 -16.05
N VAL A 72 -11.36 9.84 -15.58
CA VAL A 72 -12.31 8.74 -15.31
C VAL A 72 -12.43 7.79 -16.51
N ALA A 73 -12.54 8.32 -17.73
CA ALA A 73 -12.70 7.52 -18.94
C ALA A 73 -11.51 6.59 -19.19
N GLU A 74 -10.29 7.07 -18.99
CA GLU A 74 -9.06 6.28 -19.18
C GLU A 74 -8.91 5.23 -18.07
N ARG A 75 -9.28 5.57 -16.82
CA ARG A 75 -9.32 4.59 -15.72
C ARG A 75 -10.25 3.44 -16.05
N HIS A 76 -11.47 3.73 -16.51
CA HIS A 76 -12.44 2.71 -16.88
C HIS A 76 -11.94 1.83 -18.02
N LYS A 77 -11.26 2.39 -19.02
CA LYS A 77 -10.68 1.60 -20.11
C LYS A 77 -9.62 0.60 -19.62
N ILE A 78 -8.83 0.99 -18.62
CA ILE A 78 -7.80 0.12 -18.01
C ILE A 78 -8.44 -0.92 -17.10
N LEU A 79 -9.43 -0.54 -16.30
CA LEU A 79 -10.04 -1.42 -15.30
C LEU A 79 -11.11 -2.36 -15.88
N SER A 80 -11.72 -1.99 -17.01
CA SER A 80 -12.83 -2.74 -17.64
C SER A 80 -12.58 -4.24 -17.79
N PRO A 81 -11.39 -4.73 -18.21
CA PRO A 81 -11.14 -6.17 -18.31
C PRO A 81 -11.19 -6.91 -16.97
N TYR A 82 -10.87 -6.22 -15.88
CA TYR A 82 -10.80 -6.80 -14.52
C TYR A 82 -12.15 -6.74 -13.80
N ILE A 83 -13.03 -5.80 -14.18
CA ILE A 83 -14.37 -5.67 -13.58
C ILE A 83 -15.18 -6.96 -13.75
N ALA A 84 -15.10 -7.60 -14.92
CA ALA A 84 -15.80 -8.85 -15.17
C ALA A 84 -15.36 -9.97 -14.23
N ALA A 85 -14.04 -10.12 -14.02
CA ALA A 85 -13.48 -11.09 -13.08
C ALA A 85 -13.91 -10.79 -11.65
N THR A 86 -13.82 -9.53 -11.21
CA THR A 86 -14.27 -9.16 -9.86
C THR A 86 -15.76 -9.40 -9.64
N THR A 87 -16.59 -9.30 -10.68
CA THR A 87 -18.04 -9.54 -10.55
C THR A 87 -18.35 -11.00 -10.21
N GLU A 88 -17.54 -11.94 -10.71
CA GLU A 88 -17.66 -13.36 -10.36
C GLU A 88 -17.25 -13.62 -8.90
N ASP A 89 -16.20 -12.94 -8.43
CA ASP A 89 -15.78 -12.99 -7.02
C ASP A 89 -16.91 -12.49 -6.09
N PHE A 90 -17.59 -11.39 -6.44
CA PHE A 90 -18.74 -10.87 -5.66
C PHE A 90 -19.93 -11.85 -5.59
N LEU A 91 -20.11 -12.74 -6.56
CA LEU A 91 -21.19 -13.73 -6.55
C LEU A 91 -20.84 -14.97 -5.71
N THR A 92 -19.54 -15.24 -5.54
CA THR A 92 -19.05 -16.47 -4.91
C THR A 92 -18.56 -16.25 -3.48
N ASP A 93 -18.12 -15.03 -3.17
CA ASP A 93 -17.63 -14.64 -1.86
C ASP A 93 -18.66 -13.79 -1.12
N SER A 94 -19.29 -14.39 -0.11
CA SER A 94 -20.27 -13.71 0.74
C SER A 94 -19.64 -12.55 1.52
N GLU A 95 -18.35 -12.62 1.90
CA GLU A 95 -17.67 -11.57 2.66
C GLU A 95 -17.58 -10.27 1.84
N LEU A 96 -17.51 -10.37 0.51
CA LEU A 96 -17.51 -9.20 -0.38
C LEU A 96 -18.91 -8.55 -0.49
N THR A 97 -19.96 -9.28 -0.17
CA THR A 97 -21.35 -8.78 -0.17
C THR A 97 -21.83 -8.31 1.19
N ASP A 98 -21.06 -8.52 2.27
CA ASP A 98 -21.46 -8.18 3.64
C ASP A 98 -21.75 -6.68 3.83
N PHE A 99 -21.09 -5.81 3.04
CA PHE A 99 -21.35 -4.37 3.06
C PHE A 99 -22.67 -3.95 2.42
N SER A 100 -23.32 -4.84 1.65
CA SER A 100 -24.63 -4.58 1.05
C SER A 100 -25.82 -4.80 1.99
N VAL A 101 -25.57 -5.45 3.13
CA VAL A 101 -26.59 -5.73 4.18
C VAL A 101 -26.79 -4.52 5.09
N LEU A 102 -25.83 -3.59 5.14
CA LEU A 102 -25.99 -2.32 5.82
C LEU A 102 -26.80 -1.38 4.91
N ASP A 103 -28.13 -1.54 4.94
CA ASP A 103 -29.04 -0.56 4.36
C ASP A 103 -28.69 0.83 4.94
N GLY A 104 -28.78 1.86 4.12
CA GLY A 104 -28.27 3.21 4.40
C GLY A 104 -28.86 3.92 5.63
N GLU A 105 -29.69 3.24 6.42
CA GLU A 105 -30.36 3.67 7.64
C GLU A 105 -29.42 3.66 8.87
N ASP A 106 -28.33 2.87 8.86
CA ASP A 106 -27.35 2.83 9.96
C ASP A 106 -26.44 4.08 10.05
N TRP A 107 -26.55 5.02 9.11
CA TRP A 107 -25.83 6.30 9.12
C TRP A 107 -26.62 7.43 9.80
N GLU A 108 -27.90 7.22 10.14
CA GLU A 108 -28.69 8.15 10.95
C GLU A 108 -28.56 7.81 12.44
N ILE A 109 -27.39 8.07 13.02
CA ILE A 109 -27.27 8.12 14.48
C ILE A 109 -27.96 9.42 14.92
N GLU A 110 -29.23 9.32 15.30
CA GLU A 110 -29.91 10.35 16.08
C GLU A 110 -29.13 10.56 17.38
N HIS A 111 -28.36 11.64 17.44
CA HIS A 111 -27.81 12.14 18.68
C HIS A 111 -28.92 12.91 19.43
N GLU A 112 -29.69 12.20 20.26
CA GLU A 112 -30.46 12.80 21.37
C GLU A 112 -29.63 12.88 22.66
#